data_AF-A0A9X0QHC4-F1
#
_entry.id   AF-A0A9X0QHC4-F1
#
_cell.length_a   1.000
_cell.length_b   1.000
_cell.length_c   1.000
_cell.angle_alpha   90.00
_cell.angle_beta   90.00
_cell.angle_gamma   90.00
#
_symmetry.space_group_name_H-M   'P 1'
#
loop_
_entity.id
_entity.type
_entity.pdbx_description
1 polymer ?
#
loop_
_entity_poly.entity_id
_entity_poly.type
_entity_poly.pdbx_seq_one_letter_code
_entity_poly.pdbx_strand_id
1 'polypeptide(L)'
;MKIVIDAEGLSIKVKAGCDAILEGYVRSLKAGGRPLVLAEREQKLGKLGIDSFKPPTDFWDKLNQLPPVRQELAPDVRQALEKTLPDPQMEYRVVRRQAGLGSLGQQRFVAIGEWRGGYVAREAKAVLPSACVWMTGEVGYGQSNYEDAISSAVRSPDPFQVIQGSWLIRRLSPDSNPIDIQTLPKHSDEQMILQAMGAEAAHVHLGTKRHATRVLKDLSKRKANWLRDSANHMAAAVEKDWKRYKKC
;
A
#
# COMPACT_ATOMS: atom_id res chain seq x y z
N MET A 1 14.33 -12.64 -3.66
CA MET A 1 13.56 -11.41 -3.74
C MET A 1 14.31 -10.53 -4.71
N LYS A 2 13.73 -10.16 -5.85
CA LYS A 2 14.37 -9.18 -6.73
C LYS A 2 14.06 -7.81 -6.15
N ILE A 3 15.06 -7.12 -5.62
CA ILE A 3 14.91 -5.67 -5.36
C ILE A 3 14.67 -5.05 -6.75
N VAL A 4 13.85 -4.00 -6.87
CA VAL A 4 13.33 -3.50 -8.17
C VAL A 4 14.42 -3.27 -9.23
N ILE A 5 15.65 -2.97 -8.80
CA ILE A 5 16.84 -2.84 -9.65
C ILE A 5 17.28 -4.18 -10.26
N ASP A 6 17.25 -5.29 -9.51
CA ASP A 6 17.56 -6.66 -9.98
C ASP A 6 16.48 -7.24 -10.90
N ALA A 7 15.33 -6.57 -10.97
CA ALA A 7 14.25 -6.91 -11.89
C ALA A 7 14.32 -6.13 -13.22
N GLU A 8 15.32 -5.27 -13.42
CA GLU A 8 15.45 -4.37 -14.57
C GLU A 8 14.17 -3.53 -14.83
N GLY A 9 13.34 -3.33 -13.79
CA GLY A 9 12.04 -2.69 -13.91
C GLY A 9 12.09 -1.16 -13.92
N LEU A 10 13.24 -0.58 -13.56
CA LEU A 10 13.52 0.85 -13.61
C LEU A 10 14.87 1.08 -14.29
N SER A 11 14.92 2.03 -15.22
CA SER A 11 16.12 2.44 -15.95
C SER A 11 16.89 3.57 -15.24
N ILE A 12 16.26 4.27 -14.29
CA ILE A 12 16.86 5.33 -13.51
C ILE A 12 17.94 4.81 -12.57
N LYS A 13 19.10 5.47 -12.58
CA LYS A 13 20.22 5.14 -11.70
C LYS A 13 19.84 5.40 -10.23
N VAL A 14 20.32 4.57 -9.32
CA VAL A 14 20.04 4.65 -7.86
C VAL A 14 20.19 6.06 -7.30
N LYS A 15 21.29 6.76 -7.64
CA LYS A 15 21.49 8.14 -7.20
C LYS A 15 20.34 9.06 -7.64
N ALA A 16 20.01 9.06 -8.93
CA ALA A 16 18.96 9.90 -9.48
C ALA A 16 17.58 9.53 -8.90
N GLY A 17 17.33 8.24 -8.66
CA GLY A 17 16.11 7.79 -8.00
C GLY A 17 15.97 8.27 -6.56
N CYS A 18 17.04 8.15 -5.75
CA CYS A 18 17.06 8.71 -4.39
C CYS A 18 16.88 10.22 -4.39
N ASP A 19 17.55 10.94 -5.30
CA ASP A 19 17.45 12.39 -5.43
C ASP A 19 15.99 12.79 -5.79
N ALA A 20 15.36 12.08 -6.73
CA ALA A 20 13.96 12.30 -7.13
C ALA A 20 12.96 12.09 -5.99
N ILE A 21 13.09 10.99 -5.22
CA ILE A 21 12.26 10.74 -4.04
C ILE A 21 12.43 11.87 -3.02
N LEU A 22 13.68 12.24 -2.71
CA LEU A 22 13.97 13.26 -1.71
C LEU A 22 13.47 14.64 -2.15
N GLU A 23 13.60 14.97 -3.42
CA GLU A 23 13.08 16.20 -4.01
C GLU A 23 11.56 16.30 -3.84
N GLY A 24 10.82 15.26 -4.26
CA GLY A 24 9.36 15.21 -4.12
C GLY A 24 8.91 15.30 -2.66
N TYR A 25 9.61 14.60 -1.78
CA TYR A 25 9.37 14.62 -0.34
C TYR A 25 9.58 16.01 0.28
N VAL A 26 10.74 16.65 0.03
CA VAL A 26 11.05 17.99 0.56
C VAL A 26 10.11 19.04 -0.01
N ARG A 27 9.81 18.98 -1.31
CA ARG A 27 8.88 19.90 -1.97
C ARG A 27 7.49 19.84 -1.33
N SER A 28 6.99 18.63 -1.11
CA SER A 28 5.68 18.42 -0.49
C SER A 28 5.63 18.92 0.97
N LEU A 29 6.65 18.61 1.78
CA LEU A 29 6.74 19.11 3.16
C LEU A 29 6.72 20.64 3.24
N LYS A 30 7.45 21.33 2.34
CA LYS A 30 7.49 22.80 2.27
C LYS A 30 6.15 23.39 1.84
N ALA A 31 5.45 22.73 0.92
CA ALA A 31 4.18 23.19 0.39
C ALA A 31 2.98 22.88 1.29
N GLY A 32 3.17 22.13 2.39
CA GLY A 32 2.07 21.67 3.25
C GLY A 32 1.32 20.45 2.70
N GLY A 33 1.87 19.80 1.68
CA GLY A 33 1.29 18.65 1.01
C GLY A 33 0.09 18.98 0.14
N ARG A 34 -0.28 18.02 -0.70
CA ARG A 34 -1.46 18.14 -1.55
C ARG A 34 -1.90 16.77 -2.07
N PRO A 35 -3.17 16.37 -1.86
CA PRO A 35 -3.66 15.08 -2.32
C PRO A 35 -3.32 14.81 -3.80
N LEU A 36 -2.76 13.63 -4.07
CA LEU A 36 -2.49 13.19 -5.42
C LEU A 36 -3.71 12.46 -6.00
N VAL A 37 -4.24 12.99 -7.10
CA VAL A 37 -5.31 12.37 -7.88
C VAL A 37 -4.81 12.19 -9.31
N LEU A 38 -4.74 10.95 -9.78
CA LEU A 38 -4.06 10.57 -11.04
C LEU A 38 -4.52 11.40 -12.25
N ALA A 39 -5.83 11.66 -12.39
CA ALA A 39 -6.40 12.39 -13.52
C ALA A 39 -6.68 13.89 -13.24
N GLU A 40 -6.18 14.47 -12.15
CA GLU A 40 -6.49 15.88 -11.84
C GLU A 40 -5.52 16.85 -12.51
N ARG A 41 -4.24 16.82 -12.13
CA ARG A 41 -3.27 17.87 -12.54
C ARG A 41 -2.08 17.36 -13.30
N GLU A 42 -1.61 16.16 -12.95
CA GLU A 42 -0.46 15.58 -13.60
C GLU A 42 -0.92 14.60 -14.67
N GLN A 43 -1.22 15.13 -15.86
CA GLN A 43 -1.79 14.35 -16.97
C GLN A 43 -0.93 13.13 -17.33
N LYS A 44 0.39 13.22 -17.13
CA LYS A 44 1.31 12.09 -17.33
C LYS A 44 1.09 10.98 -16.30
N LEU A 45 0.83 11.29 -15.03
CA LEU A 45 0.48 10.28 -14.02
C LEU A 45 -0.87 9.63 -14.32
N GLY A 46 -1.84 10.39 -14.85
CA GLY A 46 -3.11 9.85 -15.33
C GLY A 46 -2.92 8.80 -16.42
N LYS A 47 -2.06 9.09 -17.41
CA LYS A 47 -1.69 8.16 -18.49
C LYS A 47 -1.00 6.89 -17.98
N LEU A 48 -0.15 7.02 -16.97
CA LEU A 48 0.57 5.88 -16.36
C LEU A 48 -0.31 5.04 -15.43
N GLY A 49 -1.31 5.66 -14.82
CA GLY A 49 -2.26 5.00 -13.95
C GLY A 49 -3.46 4.48 -14.73
N ILE A 50 -4.40 5.37 -15.01
CA ILE A 50 -5.73 5.04 -15.54
C ILE A 50 -5.64 4.48 -16.96
N ASP A 51 -4.90 5.13 -17.86
CA ASP A 51 -4.88 4.72 -19.28
C ASP A 51 -4.05 3.45 -19.51
N SER A 52 -3.05 3.21 -18.65
CA SER A 52 -2.21 2.01 -18.71
C SER A 52 -2.82 0.84 -17.95
N PHE A 53 -3.85 1.08 -17.14
CA PHE A 53 -4.50 0.06 -16.35
C PHE A 53 -5.30 -0.90 -17.23
N LYS A 54 -4.95 -2.19 -17.16
CA LYS A 54 -5.68 -3.27 -17.83
C LYS A 54 -6.23 -4.21 -16.76
N PRO A 55 -7.54 -4.13 -16.43
CA PRO A 55 -8.12 -5.04 -15.45
C PRO A 55 -7.96 -6.48 -15.94
N PRO A 56 -7.66 -7.44 -15.06
CA PRO A 56 -7.62 -8.84 -15.44
C PRO A 56 -9.01 -9.29 -15.91
N THR A 57 -9.07 -9.91 -17.08
CA THR A 57 -10.33 -10.39 -17.68
C THR A 57 -10.95 -11.55 -16.90
N ASP A 58 -10.13 -12.32 -16.18
CA ASP A 58 -10.51 -13.49 -15.40
C ASP A 58 -10.62 -13.20 -13.89
N PHE A 59 -10.73 -11.93 -13.50
CA PHE A 59 -10.73 -11.51 -12.10
C PHE A 59 -11.81 -12.24 -11.27
N TRP A 60 -13.05 -12.18 -11.73
CA TRP A 60 -14.19 -12.78 -11.03
C TRP A 60 -14.12 -14.29 -11.07
N ASP A 61 -13.71 -14.88 -12.19
CA ASP A 61 -13.54 -16.33 -12.32
C ASP A 61 -12.51 -16.87 -11.32
N LYS A 62 -11.34 -16.23 -11.22
CA LYS A 62 -10.31 -16.56 -10.24
C LYS A 62 -10.82 -16.47 -8.81
N LEU A 63 -11.54 -15.39 -8.50
CA LEU A 63 -12.08 -15.18 -7.17
C LEU A 63 -13.17 -16.22 -6.85
N ASN A 64 -13.99 -16.57 -7.86
CA ASN A 64 -15.09 -17.49 -7.71
C ASN A 64 -14.64 -18.95 -7.61
N GLN A 65 -13.52 -19.32 -8.22
CA GLN A 65 -12.95 -20.66 -8.11
C GLN A 65 -12.33 -20.96 -6.74
N LEU A 66 -12.13 -19.94 -5.88
CA LEU A 66 -11.61 -20.17 -4.53
C LEU A 66 -12.61 -20.96 -3.68
N PRO A 67 -12.14 -21.96 -2.92
CA PRO A 67 -13.00 -22.75 -2.06
C PRO A 67 -13.54 -21.88 -0.92
N PRO A 68 -14.83 -22.02 -0.57
CA PRO A 68 -15.41 -21.30 0.57
C PRO A 68 -14.76 -21.77 1.88
N VAL A 69 -14.67 -20.85 2.83
CA VAL A 69 -14.24 -21.15 4.19
C VAL A 69 -15.32 -22.02 4.84
N ARG A 70 -14.98 -23.27 5.17
CA ARG A 70 -15.90 -24.22 5.82
C ARG A 70 -16.03 -24.00 7.32
N GLN A 71 -14.99 -23.44 7.93
CA GLN A 71 -14.97 -23.13 9.36
C GLN A 71 -15.75 -21.85 9.62
N GLU A 72 -16.40 -21.78 10.78
CA GLU A 72 -17.06 -20.56 11.20
C GLU A 72 -16.03 -19.43 11.33
N LEU A 73 -16.35 -18.27 10.75
CA LEU A 73 -15.52 -17.09 10.88
C LEU A 73 -15.67 -16.52 12.29
N ALA A 74 -14.57 -15.99 12.83
CA ALA A 74 -14.63 -15.21 14.05
C ALA A 74 -15.67 -14.08 13.92
N PRO A 75 -16.49 -13.81 14.95
CA PRO A 75 -17.59 -12.85 14.86
C PRO A 75 -17.15 -11.44 14.43
N ASP A 76 -15.94 -11.03 14.82
CA ASP A 76 -15.36 -9.72 14.49
C ASP A 76 -15.11 -9.55 12.98
N VAL A 77 -14.55 -10.56 12.31
CA VAL A 77 -14.34 -10.57 10.85
C VAL A 77 -15.67 -10.49 10.13
N ARG A 78 -16.63 -11.31 10.55
CA ARG A 78 -17.96 -11.40 9.93
C ARG A 78 -18.66 -10.05 10.00
N GLN A 79 -18.73 -9.48 11.21
CA GLN A 79 -19.34 -8.18 11.43
C GLN A 79 -18.63 -7.06 10.65
N ALA A 80 -17.29 -7.10 10.58
CA ALA A 80 -16.51 -6.13 9.83
C ALA A 80 -16.80 -6.19 8.32
N LEU A 81 -16.98 -7.39 7.75
CA LEU A 81 -17.38 -7.57 6.36
C LEU A 81 -18.82 -7.08 6.12
N GLU A 82 -19.79 -7.54 6.91
CA GLU A 82 -21.22 -7.20 6.76
C GLU A 82 -21.49 -5.70 6.82
N LYS A 83 -20.79 -4.96 7.70
CA LYS A 83 -20.88 -3.48 7.80
C LYS A 83 -20.44 -2.74 6.53
N THR A 84 -19.68 -3.38 5.65
CA THR A 84 -19.12 -2.76 4.43
C THR A 84 -19.73 -3.30 3.14
N LEU A 85 -20.57 -4.32 3.23
CA LEU A 85 -21.39 -4.79 2.12
C LEU A 85 -22.46 -3.74 1.78
N PRO A 86 -22.94 -3.69 0.52
CA PRO A 86 -24.03 -2.79 0.12
C PRO A 86 -25.31 -3.00 0.93
N ASP A 87 -25.59 -4.24 1.33
CA ASP A 87 -26.67 -4.62 2.22
C ASP A 87 -26.12 -5.67 3.21
N PRO A 88 -26.17 -5.43 4.53
CA PRO A 88 -25.71 -6.40 5.53
C PRO A 88 -26.44 -7.75 5.48
N GLN A 89 -27.63 -7.80 4.88
CA GLN A 89 -28.45 -9.02 4.78
C GLN A 89 -28.30 -9.74 3.43
N MET A 90 -27.49 -9.22 2.50
CA MET A 90 -27.28 -9.89 1.22
C MET A 90 -26.67 -11.27 1.40
N GLU A 91 -27.00 -12.21 0.52
CA GLU A 91 -26.30 -13.48 0.48
C GLU A 91 -24.85 -13.28 0.01
N TYR A 92 -23.91 -13.85 0.76
CA TYR A 92 -22.51 -13.86 0.40
C TYR A 92 -21.86 -15.16 0.87
N ARG A 93 -20.75 -15.50 0.23
CA ARG A 93 -19.84 -16.52 0.71
C ARG A 93 -18.49 -15.91 1.04
N VAL A 94 -17.75 -16.55 1.93
CA VAL A 94 -16.40 -16.10 2.28
C VAL A 94 -15.38 -17.11 1.79
N VAL A 95 -14.31 -16.59 1.17
CA VAL A 95 -13.15 -17.39 0.74
C VAL A 95 -11.88 -16.89 1.43
N ARG A 96 -10.87 -17.75 1.55
CA ARG A 96 -9.51 -17.30 1.90
C ARG A 96 -8.76 -16.92 0.64
N ARG A 97 -8.10 -15.76 0.66
CA ARG A 97 -7.32 -15.26 -0.47
C ARG A 97 -5.86 -15.13 -0.10
N GLN A 98 -4.99 -15.79 -0.85
CA GLN A 98 -3.55 -15.56 -0.78
C GLN A 98 -3.15 -14.65 -1.93
N ALA A 99 -2.52 -13.50 -1.63
CA ALA A 99 -2.16 -12.52 -2.66
C ALA A 99 -0.94 -11.70 -2.24
N GLY A 100 0.05 -11.68 -3.15
CA GLY A 100 1.33 -11.00 -2.97
C GLY A 100 2.37 -11.86 -2.26
N LEU A 101 3.64 -11.56 -2.50
CA LEU A 101 4.79 -12.30 -1.94
C LEU A 101 4.92 -12.20 -0.40
N GLY A 102 4.22 -11.25 0.24
CA GLY A 102 4.26 -11.01 1.68
C GLY A 102 3.04 -11.52 2.47
N SER A 103 2.13 -12.29 1.87
CA SER A 103 0.91 -12.76 2.56
C SER A 103 1.07 -14.06 3.35
N LEU A 104 2.30 -14.58 3.51
CA LEU A 104 2.57 -15.93 4.06
C LEU A 104 2.27 -16.10 5.57
N GLY A 105 1.45 -15.23 6.16
CA GLY A 105 1.03 -15.34 7.57
C GLY A 105 -0.10 -14.39 7.98
N GLN A 106 -0.44 -13.41 7.14
CA GLN A 106 -1.50 -12.45 7.43
C GLN A 106 -2.82 -12.92 6.82
N GLN A 107 -3.80 -13.23 7.68
CA GLN A 107 -5.11 -13.71 7.26
C GLN A 107 -5.82 -12.71 6.36
N ARG A 108 -6.41 -13.22 5.28
CA ARG A 108 -7.24 -12.47 4.34
C ARG A 108 -8.50 -13.26 4.03
N PHE A 109 -9.64 -12.65 4.31
CA PHE A 109 -10.95 -13.17 3.99
C PHE A 109 -11.60 -12.27 2.97
N VAL A 110 -12.29 -12.87 1.99
CA VAL A 110 -13.04 -12.10 0.99
C VAL A 110 -14.49 -12.54 1.03
N ALA A 111 -15.39 -11.61 1.37
CA ALA A 111 -16.81 -11.78 1.14
C ALA A 111 -17.10 -11.52 -0.34
N ILE A 112 -17.81 -12.45 -0.98
CA ILE A 112 -18.20 -12.41 -2.38
C ILE A 112 -19.70 -12.67 -2.45
N GLY A 113 -20.43 -11.81 -3.13
CA GLY A 113 -21.86 -12.01 -3.39
C GLY A 113 -22.32 -11.24 -4.62
N GLU A 114 -23.57 -11.45 -4.99
CA GLU A 114 -24.24 -10.71 -6.05
C GLU A 114 -25.20 -9.69 -5.44
N TRP A 115 -25.15 -8.45 -5.91
CA TRP A 115 -26.03 -7.38 -5.48
C TRP A 115 -26.59 -6.66 -6.69
N ARG A 116 -27.92 -6.65 -6.83
CA ARG A 116 -28.65 -6.01 -7.94
C ARG A 116 -28.10 -6.41 -9.33
N GLY A 117 -27.80 -7.69 -9.53
CA GLY A 117 -27.32 -8.23 -10.81
C GLY A 117 -25.82 -8.10 -11.06
N GLY A 118 -25.03 -7.63 -10.07
CA GLY A 118 -23.59 -7.45 -10.22
C GLY A 118 -22.79 -8.02 -9.06
N TYR A 119 -21.57 -8.50 -9.34
CA TYR A 119 -20.69 -9.00 -8.30
C TYR A 119 -20.13 -7.90 -7.40
N VAL A 120 -20.04 -8.22 -6.11
CA VAL A 120 -19.41 -7.39 -5.09
C VAL A 120 -18.41 -8.24 -4.32
N ALA A 121 -17.24 -7.66 -4.04
CA ALA A 121 -16.28 -8.24 -3.11
C ALA A 121 -15.73 -7.23 -2.10
N ARG A 122 -15.56 -7.70 -0.86
CA ARG A 122 -14.91 -7.00 0.25
C ARG A 122 -13.81 -7.88 0.82
N GLU A 123 -12.58 -7.39 0.82
CA GLU A 123 -11.46 -8.08 1.46
C GLU A 123 -11.26 -7.53 2.87
N ALA A 124 -11.31 -8.42 3.86
CA ALA A 124 -10.83 -8.19 5.20
C ALA A 124 -9.39 -8.70 5.31
N LYS A 125 -8.46 -7.80 5.62
CA LYS A 125 -7.05 -8.11 5.86
C LYS A 125 -6.73 -7.88 7.33
N ALA A 126 -6.23 -8.91 8.02
CA ALA A 126 -5.85 -8.80 9.42
C ALA A 126 -4.86 -7.66 9.61
N VAL A 127 -5.07 -6.78 10.58
CA VAL A 127 -4.17 -5.69 10.91
C VAL A 127 -3.08 -6.21 11.84
N LEU A 128 -1.85 -5.72 11.65
CA LEU A 128 -0.72 -6.06 12.51
C LEU A 128 -0.31 -4.86 13.36
N PRO A 129 0.30 -5.08 14.54
CA PRO A 129 0.92 -4.02 15.31
C PRO A 129 1.92 -3.23 14.48
N SER A 130 2.09 -1.94 14.79
CA SER A 130 3.09 -1.09 14.13
C SER A 130 4.50 -1.68 14.29
N ALA A 131 5.30 -1.70 13.21
CA ALA A 131 6.69 -2.10 13.29
C ALA A 131 7.53 -1.23 14.25
N CYS A 132 7.02 -0.04 14.62
CA CYS A 132 7.69 0.83 15.59
C CYS A 132 7.82 0.19 16.97
N VAL A 133 6.96 -0.75 17.36
CA VAL A 133 7.07 -1.45 18.66
C VAL A 133 8.34 -2.30 18.74
N TRP A 134 8.91 -2.69 17.59
CA TRP A 134 10.17 -3.42 17.56
C TRP A 134 11.34 -2.55 18.00
N MET A 135 11.24 -1.22 17.82
CA MET A 135 12.28 -0.29 18.29
C MET A 135 12.33 -0.17 19.81
N THR A 136 11.21 -0.41 20.49
CA THR A 136 11.12 -0.40 21.96
C THR A 136 11.42 -1.76 22.59
N GLY A 137 11.66 -2.80 21.78
CA GLY A 137 11.88 -4.17 22.26
C GLY A 137 10.61 -4.84 22.80
N GLU A 138 9.44 -4.21 22.61
CA GLU A 138 8.16 -4.73 23.06
C GLU A 138 7.60 -5.71 22.02
N VAL A 139 7.28 -6.92 22.46
CA VAL A 139 6.64 -7.94 21.63
C VAL A 139 5.17 -8.07 22.05
N GLY A 140 4.26 -7.57 21.22
CA GLY A 140 2.82 -7.86 21.34
C GLY A 140 1.91 -6.69 21.74
N TYR A 141 0.66 -6.78 21.27
CA TYR A 141 -0.54 -5.98 21.62
C TYR A 141 -0.49 -4.45 21.41
N GLY A 142 0.44 -3.93 20.62
CA GLY A 142 0.37 -2.52 20.19
C GLY A 142 -0.81 -2.26 19.25
N GLN A 143 -1.55 -1.16 19.47
CA GLN A 143 -2.55 -0.69 18.53
C GLN A 143 -1.90 -0.44 17.16
N SER A 144 -2.66 -0.68 16.11
CA SER A 144 -2.20 -0.30 14.78
C SER A 144 -2.33 1.21 14.63
N ASN A 145 -1.22 1.90 14.39
CA ASN A 145 -1.24 3.33 14.05
C ASN A 145 -1.74 3.57 12.62
N TYR A 146 -2.25 2.54 11.94
CA TYR A 146 -2.63 2.63 10.53
C TYR A 146 -3.83 3.56 10.32
N GLU A 147 -4.88 3.44 11.14
CA GLU A 147 -6.06 4.29 11.02
C GLU A 147 -5.72 5.77 11.23
N ASP A 148 -4.98 6.08 12.29
CA ASP A 148 -4.51 7.42 12.59
C ASP A 148 -3.61 7.98 11.48
N ALA A 149 -2.65 7.19 10.99
CA ALA A 149 -1.74 7.61 9.94
C ALA A 149 -2.46 7.92 8.63
N ILE A 150 -3.50 7.16 8.28
CA ILE A 150 -4.24 7.35 7.03
C ILE A 150 -5.27 8.48 7.17
N SER A 151 -5.97 8.57 8.29
CA SER A 151 -7.00 9.58 8.53
C SER A 151 -6.42 10.99 8.70
N SER A 152 -5.20 11.11 9.24
CA SER A 152 -4.52 12.39 9.40
C SER A 152 -3.72 12.84 8.16
N ALA A 153 -3.38 11.93 7.25
CA ALA A 153 -2.54 12.24 6.09
C ALA A 153 -3.19 13.23 5.11
N VAL A 154 -2.35 14.00 4.41
CA VAL A 154 -2.78 14.91 3.32
C VAL A 154 -3.04 14.11 2.03
N ARG A 155 -4.18 13.43 1.94
CA ARG A 155 -4.47 12.50 0.84
C ARG A 155 -5.93 12.55 0.38
N SER A 156 -6.20 11.95 -0.77
CA SER A 156 -7.56 11.61 -1.17
C SER A 156 -7.96 10.34 -0.41
N PRO A 157 -8.97 10.37 0.48
CA PRO A 157 -9.42 9.17 1.17
C PRO A 157 -10.08 8.21 0.18
N ASP A 158 -9.84 6.91 0.35
CA ASP A 158 -10.62 5.87 -0.34
C ASP A 158 -11.89 5.63 0.49
N PRO A 159 -13.10 5.94 -0.03
CA PRO A 159 -14.34 5.79 0.71
C PRO A 159 -14.68 4.34 1.06
N PHE A 160 -14.03 3.35 0.43
CA PHE A 160 -14.26 1.93 0.70
C PHE A 160 -13.18 1.28 1.55
N GLN A 161 -12.18 2.06 2.01
CA GLN A 161 -11.13 1.58 2.88
C GLN A 161 -11.41 1.99 4.31
N VAL A 162 -11.69 1.02 5.19
CA VAL A 162 -12.00 1.28 6.61
C VAL A 162 -11.25 0.30 7.51
N ILE A 163 -10.95 0.73 8.73
CA ILE A 163 -10.53 -0.18 9.80
C ILE A 163 -11.78 -0.54 10.62
N GLN A 164 -11.96 -1.83 10.88
CA GLN A 164 -13.03 -2.36 11.71
C GLN A 164 -12.42 -3.38 12.69
N GLY A 165 -12.23 -2.96 13.94
CA GLY A 165 -11.51 -3.76 14.93
C GLY A 165 -10.11 -4.12 14.45
N SER A 166 -9.82 -5.41 14.36
CA SER A 166 -8.51 -5.94 13.91
C SER A 166 -8.41 -6.12 12.39
N TRP A 167 -9.30 -5.53 11.60
CA TRP A 167 -9.41 -5.77 10.16
C TRP A 167 -9.36 -4.49 9.34
N LEU A 168 -8.46 -4.47 8.36
CA LEU A 168 -8.48 -3.51 7.27
C LEU A 168 -9.43 -4.05 6.21
N ILE A 169 -10.57 -3.41 6.06
CA ILE A 169 -11.56 -3.73 5.04
C ILE A 169 -11.33 -2.83 3.83
N ARG A 170 -11.36 -3.44 2.64
CA ARG A 170 -11.24 -2.72 1.37
C ARG A 170 -12.15 -3.30 0.31
N ARG A 171 -12.57 -2.47 -0.64
CA ARG A 171 -13.17 -2.96 -1.90
C ARG A 171 -12.14 -3.81 -2.64
N LEU A 172 -12.58 -4.97 -3.12
CA LEU A 172 -11.82 -5.77 -4.05
C LEU A 172 -12.57 -5.78 -5.38
N SER A 173 -11.98 -5.20 -6.41
CA SER A 173 -12.57 -5.10 -7.73
C SER A 173 -11.51 -5.21 -8.83
N PRO A 174 -11.89 -5.50 -10.09
CA PRO A 174 -10.93 -5.64 -11.18
C PRO A 174 -10.06 -4.39 -11.37
N ASP A 175 -10.58 -3.21 -11.02
CA ASP A 175 -9.96 -1.89 -11.11
C ASP A 175 -9.21 -1.42 -9.85
N SER A 176 -9.30 -2.15 -8.73
CA SER A 176 -8.67 -1.77 -7.46
C SER A 176 -7.34 -2.51 -7.19
N ASN A 177 -6.55 -2.74 -8.24
CA ASN A 177 -5.30 -3.49 -8.15
C ASN A 177 -4.09 -2.55 -8.06
N PRO A 178 -3.02 -2.93 -7.31
CA PRO A 178 -1.77 -2.19 -7.34
C PRO A 178 -1.25 -2.08 -8.77
N ILE A 179 -0.76 -0.90 -9.14
CA ILE A 179 -0.01 -0.70 -10.37
C ILE A 179 1.39 -1.23 -10.11
N ASP A 180 1.78 -2.31 -10.80
CA ASP A 180 3.14 -2.82 -10.73
C ASP A 180 4.05 -1.87 -11.52
N ILE A 181 5.09 -1.36 -10.87
CA ILE A 181 6.04 -0.45 -11.52
C ILE A 181 6.71 -1.11 -12.74
N GLN A 182 6.81 -2.45 -12.75
CA GLN A 182 7.39 -3.21 -13.86
C GLN A 182 6.47 -3.30 -15.09
N THR A 183 5.16 -3.09 -14.91
CA THR A 183 4.20 -3.10 -16.03
C THR A 183 4.02 -1.73 -16.66
N LEU A 184 4.63 -0.69 -16.09
CA LEU A 184 4.63 0.64 -16.66
C LEU A 184 5.46 0.69 -17.96
N PRO A 185 5.07 1.50 -18.95
CA PRO A 185 5.85 1.65 -20.18
C PRO A 185 7.28 2.08 -19.87
N LYS A 186 8.30 1.47 -20.50
CA LYS A 186 9.73 1.76 -20.25
C LYS A 186 10.17 3.22 -20.50
N HIS A 187 9.33 4.03 -21.15
CA HIS A 187 9.54 5.46 -21.37
C HIS A 187 8.67 6.34 -20.48
N SER A 188 8.02 5.75 -19.46
CA SER A 188 7.38 6.51 -18.40
C SER A 188 8.41 7.39 -17.69
N ASP A 189 8.00 8.59 -17.28
CA ASP A 189 8.85 9.51 -16.53
C ASP A 189 9.08 8.94 -15.11
N GLU A 190 10.02 8.00 -14.99
CA GLU A 190 10.35 7.29 -13.74
C GLU A 190 10.70 8.28 -12.62
N GLN A 191 11.36 9.38 -12.98
CA GLN A 191 11.67 10.47 -12.07
C GLN A 191 10.39 11.10 -11.51
N MET A 192 9.40 11.41 -12.37
CA MET A 192 8.10 11.92 -11.94
C MET A 192 7.38 10.94 -10.99
N ILE A 193 7.38 9.63 -11.27
CA ILE A 193 6.79 8.62 -10.38
C ILE A 193 7.49 8.63 -9.02
N LEU A 194 8.82 8.65 -9.01
CA LEU A 194 9.60 8.66 -7.77
C LEU A 194 9.42 9.95 -6.96
N GLN A 195 9.30 11.10 -7.63
CA GLN A 195 8.92 12.36 -6.99
C GLN A 195 7.51 12.26 -6.39
N ALA A 196 6.55 11.67 -7.10
CA ALA A 196 5.19 11.44 -6.60
C ALA A 196 5.19 10.51 -5.36
N MET A 197 5.98 9.44 -5.38
CA MET A 197 6.16 8.54 -4.22
C MET A 197 6.77 9.29 -3.02
N GLY A 198 7.76 10.15 -3.27
CA GLY A 198 8.33 11.03 -2.24
C GLY A 198 7.29 11.99 -1.66
N ALA A 199 6.45 12.60 -2.50
CA ALA A 199 5.39 13.49 -2.07
C ALA A 199 4.33 12.77 -1.21
N GLU A 200 3.89 11.57 -1.61
CA GLU A 200 2.93 10.76 -0.84
C GLU A 200 3.51 10.32 0.52
N ALA A 201 4.82 10.01 0.60
CA ALA A 201 5.48 9.75 1.88
C ALA A 201 5.48 10.99 2.79
N ALA A 202 5.67 12.20 2.22
CA ALA A 202 5.56 13.44 2.98
C ALA A 202 4.14 13.70 3.49
N HIS A 203 3.10 13.34 2.72
CA HIS A 203 1.70 13.49 3.11
C HIS A 203 1.33 12.74 4.39
N VAL A 204 1.92 11.56 4.60
CA VAL A 204 1.77 10.81 5.85
C VAL A 204 2.37 11.60 7.02
N HIS A 205 3.59 12.12 6.87
CA HIS A 205 4.25 12.90 7.93
C HIS A 205 3.60 14.26 8.21
N LEU A 206 2.93 14.83 7.21
CA LEU A 206 2.17 16.07 7.37
C LEU A 206 0.90 15.89 8.22
N GLY A 207 0.42 14.65 8.39
CA GLY A 207 -0.71 14.37 9.28
C GLY A 207 -0.43 14.67 10.74
N THR A 208 0.84 14.68 11.15
CA THR A 208 1.23 15.09 12.51
C THR A 208 1.63 16.56 12.54
N LYS A 209 0.84 17.38 13.25
CA LYS A 209 1.11 18.83 13.39
C LYS A 209 2.56 19.09 13.82
N ARG A 210 3.17 20.12 13.23
CA ARG A 210 4.56 20.58 13.49
C ARG A 210 5.69 19.60 13.12
N HIS A 211 5.40 18.42 12.57
CA HIS A 211 6.45 17.47 12.17
C HIS A 211 7.20 17.92 10.92
N ALA A 212 6.53 18.56 9.96
CA ALA A 212 7.17 19.06 8.75
C ALA A 212 8.41 19.92 9.04
N THR A 213 8.30 20.89 9.95
CA THR A 213 9.43 21.76 10.33
C THR A 213 10.57 20.98 10.97
N ARG A 214 10.26 20.00 11.84
CA ARG A 214 11.28 19.16 12.50
C ARG A 214 12.02 18.29 11.49
N VAL A 215 11.28 17.66 10.58
CA VAL A 215 11.83 16.85 9.50
C VAL A 215 12.69 17.70 8.57
N LEU A 216 12.22 18.87 8.13
CA LEU A 216 13.00 19.75 7.27
C LEU A 216 14.29 20.23 7.95
N LYS A 217 14.24 20.56 9.25
CA LYS A 217 15.42 20.92 10.05
C LYS A 217 16.41 19.77 10.15
N ASP A 218 15.93 18.55 10.37
CA ASP A 218 16.76 17.35 10.40
C ASP A 218 17.41 17.08 9.03
N LEU A 219 16.62 17.11 7.95
CA LEU A 219 17.13 16.92 6.59
C LEU A 219 18.23 17.91 6.21
N SER A 220 18.12 19.18 6.64
CA SER A 220 19.14 20.21 6.36
C SER A 220 20.52 19.88 6.95
N LYS A 221 20.58 19.00 7.97
CA LYS A 221 21.81 18.59 8.64
C LYS A 221 22.39 17.29 8.07
N ARG A 222 21.64 16.57 7.23
CA ARG A 222 22.07 15.30 6.67
C ARG A 222 23.04 15.52 5.52
N LYS A 223 23.98 14.59 5.36
CA LYS A 223 24.88 14.58 4.20
C LYS A 223 24.08 14.35 2.92
N ALA A 224 24.52 14.92 1.81
CA ALA A 224 23.83 14.81 0.51
C ALA A 224 23.61 13.35 0.05
N ASN A 225 24.50 12.43 0.43
CA ASN A 225 24.38 11.01 0.09
C ASN A 225 23.67 10.16 1.15
N TRP A 226 23.20 10.74 2.25
CA TRP A 226 22.64 9.98 3.38
C TRP A 226 21.52 9.02 2.95
N LEU A 227 20.59 9.45 2.10
CA LEU A 227 19.47 8.61 1.68
C LEU A 227 19.96 7.42 0.85
N ARG A 228 20.93 7.65 -0.04
CA ARG A 228 21.53 6.60 -0.88
C ARG A 228 22.28 5.59 -0.02
N ASP A 229 23.09 6.05 0.92
CA ASP A 229 23.83 5.18 1.84
C ASP A 229 22.85 4.35 2.69
N SER A 230 21.79 4.98 3.22
CA SER A 230 20.75 4.29 4.00
C SER A 230 19.98 3.26 3.17
N ALA A 231 19.65 3.60 1.92
CA ALA A 231 18.97 2.69 1.00
C ALA A 231 19.83 1.46 0.69
N ASN A 232 21.13 1.64 0.46
CA ASN A 232 22.07 0.55 0.24
C ASN A 232 22.19 -0.36 1.48
N HIS A 233 22.28 0.23 2.68
CA HIS A 233 22.30 -0.55 3.92
C HIS A 233 21.02 -1.36 4.12
N MET A 234 19.85 -0.75 3.89
CA MET A 234 18.56 -1.45 4.00
C MET A 234 18.45 -2.56 2.96
N ALA A 235 18.85 -2.31 1.71
CA ALA A 235 18.85 -3.32 0.65
C ALA A 235 19.70 -4.54 1.03
N ALA A 236 20.92 -4.32 1.53
CA ALA A 236 21.81 -5.38 1.99
C ALA A 236 21.22 -6.17 3.17
N ALA A 237 20.59 -5.49 4.13
CA ALA A 237 19.93 -6.13 5.27
C ALA A 237 18.77 -7.03 4.82
N VAL A 238 17.88 -6.51 3.96
CA VAL A 238 16.75 -7.26 3.41
C VAL A 238 17.21 -8.47 2.60
N GLU A 239 18.27 -8.31 1.79
CA GLU A 239 18.82 -9.42 1.01
C GLU A 239 19.42 -10.51 1.91
N LYS A 240 20.13 -10.13 2.98
CA LYS A 240 20.68 -11.05 3.98
C LYS A 240 19.57 -11.83 4.68
N ASP A 241 18.52 -11.15 5.12
CA ASP A 241 17.38 -11.78 5.78
C ASP A 241 16.65 -12.75 4.85
N TRP A 242 16.46 -12.36 3.59
CA TRP A 242 15.89 -13.25 2.58
C TRP A 242 16.75 -14.49 2.33
N LYS A 243 18.08 -14.33 2.21
CA LYS A 243 19.03 -15.46 2.06
C LYS A 243 18.98 -16.41 3.26
N ARG A 244 18.80 -15.89 4.48
CA ARG A 244 18.61 -16.70 5.68
C ARG A 244 17.29 -17.46 5.61
N TYR A 245 16.19 -16.76 5.30
CA TYR A 245 14.85 -17.35 5.25
C TYR A 245 14.73 -18.44 4.17
N LYS A 246 15.32 -18.24 2.98
CA LYS A 246 15.30 -19.23 1.89
C LYS A 246 15.99 -20.56 2.25
N LYS A 247 16.90 -20.57 3.24
CA LYS A 247 17.60 -21.78 3.69
C LYS A 247 16.81 -22.57 4.74
N CYS A 248 15.74 -22.01 5.28
CA CYS A 248 14.80 -22.67 6.17
C CYS A 248 13.68 -23.33 5.35
#